data_AF-A0A6P0WTY8-F1
#
_entry.id   AF-A0A6P0WTY8-F1
#
_cell.length_a   1.000
_cell.length_b   1.000
_cell.length_c   1.000
_cell.angle_alpha   90.00
_cell.angle_beta   90.00
_cell.angle_gamma   90.00
#
_symmetry.space_group_name_H-M   'P 1'
#
loop_
_entity.id
_entity.type
_entity.pdbx_description
1 polymer ?
#
loop_
_entity_poly.entity_id
_entity_poly.type
_entity_poly.pdbx_seq_one_letter_code
_entity_poly.pdbx_strand_id
1 'polypeptide(L)'
;KIQRRLTATVRLQRKSPPPITSLPQTPTQAIATLARGIAAIIGLVLRLVLSILLACLDTTWEMLLGGIGAATGTIAGLILISGTSFGDYFADWLSWHLPLLLPDVESTVWQVMPLFAIAGLGTGWGLTLAGGFRQERRPLIAGLMGIFGYSIGWLIWQESVSYALIERLLGVVTAIAVTPLALGLGLPSHYLVHTLVAAAGTGTIFSGLAWLGLLPVDMLINIFSASEASLVDLIYTVAFFSLLGITTGLCLGVSYYVVVPILRRLGWN
;
A
#
# COMPACT_ATOMS: atom_id res chain seq x y z
N LYS A 1 -19.45 -20.14 -7.77
CA LYS A 1 -20.01 -21.51 -7.89
C LYS A 1 -18.99 -22.63 -7.64
N ILE A 2 -17.68 -22.42 -7.84
CA ILE A 2 -16.64 -23.44 -7.61
C ILE A 2 -16.31 -23.65 -6.11
N GLN A 3 -16.36 -22.59 -5.29
CA GLN A 3 -16.10 -22.72 -3.84
C GLN A 3 -17.16 -23.54 -3.07
N ARG A 4 -18.43 -23.54 -3.48
CA ARG A 4 -19.47 -24.38 -2.84
C ARG A 4 -19.23 -25.88 -3.07
N ARG A 5 -18.51 -26.25 -4.14
CA ARG A 5 -18.13 -27.66 -4.38
C ARG A 5 -16.94 -28.10 -3.52
N LEU A 6 -16.11 -27.17 -3.04
CA LEU A 6 -14.98 -27.48 -2.14
C LEU A 6 -15.43 -27.64 -0.67
N THR A 7 -16.50 -26.98 -0.26
CA THR A 7 -17.02 -27.13 1.12
C THR A 7 -17.79 -28.44 1.31
N ALA A 8 -18.38 -28.99 0.25
CA ALA A 8 -19.11 -30.26 0.29
C ALA A 8 -18.16 -31.48 0.41
N THR A 9 -16.95 -31.41 -0.15
CA THR A 9 -15.95 -32.49 -0.04
C THR A 9 -15.28 -32.58 1.32
N VAL A 10 -15.27 -31.49 2.11
CA VAL A 10 -14.62 -31.46 3.43
C VAL A 10 -15.47 -32.14 4.53
N ARG A 11 -16.80 -32.26 4.35
CA ARG A 11 -17.68 -32.92 5.35
C ARG A 11 -17.72 -34.45 5.28
N LEU A 12 -17.22 -35.07 4.22
CA LEU A 12 -17.24 -36.54 4.08
C LEU A 12 -15.98 -37.23 4.62
N GLN A 13 -15.01 -36.48 5.16
CA GLN A 13 -13.76 -37.05 5.68
C GLN A 13 -13.69 -37.18 7.21
N ARG A 14 -14.82 -37.14 7.91
CA ARG A 14 -14.88 -37.52 9.33
C ARG A 14 -15.04 -39.04 9.46
N LYS A 15 -14.09 -39.80 8.89
CA LYS A 15 -13.95 -41.23 9.14
C LYS A 15 -13.02 -41.38 10.35
N SER A 16 -13.52 -42.05 11.39
CA SER A 16 -12.83 -42.37 12.63
C SER A 16 -11.39 -42.87 12.40
N PRO A 17 -10.42 -42.48 13.25
CA PRO A 17 -9.05 -42.96 13.13
C PRO A 17 -9.01 -44.49 13.31
N PRO A 18 -8.28 -45.23 12.47
CA PRO A 18 -8.06 -46.65 12.70
C PRO A 18 -7.21 -46.86 13.96
N PRO A 19 -7.37 -47.99 14.67
CA PRO A 19 -6.63 -48.28 15.89
C PRO A 19 -5.13 -48.39 15.62
N ILE A 20 -4.34 -47.90 16.57
CA ILE A 20 -2.87 -47.96 16.58
C ILE A 20 -2.45 -49.41 16.83
N THR A 21 -2.29 -50.22 15.79
CA THR A 21 -1.57 -51.50 15.86
C THR A 21 -1.20 -51.98 14.45
N SER A 22 0.03 -51.72 14.03
CA SER A 22 0.92 -52.71 13.40
C SER A 22 2.27 -52.05 13.07
N LEU A 23 3.34 -52.50 13.71
CA LEU A 23 4.70 -52.33 13.20
C LEU A 23 4.78 -52.83 11.75
N PRO A 24 5.55 -52.18 10.86
CA PRO A 24 5.66 -52.61 9.46
C PRO A 24 6.23 -54.03 9.39
N GLN A 25 5.41 -55.01 9.00
CA GLN A 25 5.79 -56.43 9.01
C GLN A 25 6.52 -56.87 7.72
N THR A 26 6.73 -55.98 6.75
CA THR A 26 7.45 -56.31 5.49
C THR A 26 8.27 -55.13 4.95
N PRO A 27 9.46 -55.37 4.34
CA PRO A 27 10.33 -54.34 3.79
C PRO A 27 9.67 -53.52 2.66
N THR A 28 8.72 -54.13 1.94
CA THR A 28 7.94 -53.47 0.86
C THR A 28 6.98 -52.40 1.40
N GLN A 29 6.42 -52.58 2.60
CA GLN A 29 5.57 -51.57 3.24
C GLN A 29 6.38 -50.36 3.68
N ALA A 30 7.59 -50.57 4.22
CA ALA A 30 8.50 -49.50 4.62
C ALA A 30 8.88 -48.61 3.42
N ILE A 31 9.24 -49.22 2.28
CA ILE A 31 9.55 -48.52 1.02
C ILE A 31 8.35 -47.72 0.51
N ALA A 32 7.14 -48.27 0.59
CA ALA A 32 5.92 -47.58 0.16
C ALA A 32 5.58 -46.36 1.04
N THR A 33 5.79 -46.43 2.37
CA THR A 33 5.64 -45.27 3.27
C THR A 33 6.68 -44.20 3.01
N LEU A 34 7.95 -44.56 2.75
CA LEU A 34 9.00 -43.61 2.41
C LEU A 34 8.71 -42.92 1.07
N ALA A 35 8.31 -43.68 0.04
CA ALA A 35 7.95 -43.13 -1.27
C ALA A 35 6.76 -42.15 -1.19
N ARG A 36 5.72 -42.47 -0.41
CA ARG A 36 4.59 -41.56 -0.16
C ARG A 36 5.02 -40.32 0.62
N GLY A 37 5.90 -40.47 1.60
CA GLY A 37 6.47 -39.35 2.37
C GLY A 37 7.26 -38.39 1.47
N ILE A 38 8.14 -38.93 0.62
CA ILE A 38 8.92 -38.15 -0.35
C ILE A 38 8.00 -37.46 -1.35
N ALA A 39 7.01 -38.16 -1.91
CA ALA A 39 6.06 -37.56 -2.83
C ALA A 39 5.21 -36.45 -2.18
N ALA A 40 4.83 -36.62 -0.90
CA ALA A 40 4.13 -35.61 -0.13
C ALA A 40 5.01 -34.37 0.14
N ILE A 41 6.28 -34.58 0.47
CA ILE A 41 7.26 -33.48 0.67
C ILE A 41 7.48 -32.73 -0.65
N ILE A 42 7.73 -33.44 -1.76
CA ILE A 42 7.88 -32.82 -3.09
C ILE A 42 6.63 -32.03 -3.45
N GLY A 43 5.44 -32.60 -3.25
CA GLY A 43 4.17 -31.91 -3.48
C GLY A 43 3.98 -30.68 -2.59
N LEU A 44 4.42 -30.72 -1.33
CA LEU A 44 4.37 -29.59 -0.41
C LEU A 44 5.35 -28.48 -0.82
N VAL A 45 6.59 -28.84 -1.17
CA VAL A 45 7.60 -27.89 -1.66
C VAL A 45 7.12 -27.21 -2.95
N LEU A 46 6.61 -27.97 -3.92
CA LEU A 46 6.09 -27.41 -5.17
C LEU A 46 4.91 -26.44 -4.92
N ARG A 47 3.98 -26.81 -4.03
CA ARG A 47 2.87 -25.93 -3.64
C ARG A 47 3.35 -24.68 -2.94
N LEU A 48 4.36 -24.78 -2.08
CA LEU A 48 4.95 -23.65 -1.38
C LEU A 48 5.62 -22.69 -2.37
N VAL A 49 6.47 -23.21 -3.26
CA VAL A 49 7.13 -22.42 -4.31
C VAL A 49 6.10 -21.72 -5.19
N LEU A 50 5.07 -22.43 -5.65
CA LEU A 50 4.03 -21.84 -6.48
C LEU A 50 3.24 -20.76 -5.71
N SER A 51 2.97 -20.98 -4.43
CA SER A 51 2.25 -20.00 -3.59
C SER A 51 3.07 -18.73 -3.38
N ILE A 52 4.39 -18.87 -3.14
CA ILE A 52 5.30 -17.73 -3.02
C ILE A 52 5.38 -16.98 -4.35
N LEU A 53 5.54 -17.69 -5.47
CA LEU A 53 5.63 -17.08 -6.79
C LEU A 53 4.36 -16.29 -7.14
N LEU A 54 3.18 -16.85 -6.86
CA LEU A 54 1.91 -16.15 -7.04
C LEU A 54 1.76 -14.95 -6.10
N ALA A 55 2.20 -15.05 -4.85
CA ALA A 55 2.19 -13.94 -3.90
C ALA A 55 3.11 -12.80 -4.32
N CYS A 56 4.33 -13.13 -4.79
CA CYS A 56 5.27 -12.16 -5.33
C CYS A 56 4.71 -11.50 -6.60
N LEU A 57 4.07 -12.27 -7.49
CA LEU A 57 3.46 -11.73 -8.70
C LEU A 57 2.30 -10.77 -8.37
N ASP A 58 1.40 -11.15 -7.46
CA ASP A 58 0.28 -10.29 -7.02
C ASP A 58 0.80 -9.00 -6.38
N THR A 59 1.80 -9.11 -5.49
CA THR A 59 2.43 -7.95 -4.85
C THR A 59 3.13 -7.05 -5.86
N THR A 60 3.86 -7.62 -6.83
CA THR A 60 4.54 -6.85 -7.87
C THR A 60 3.53 -6.13 -8.77
N TRP A 61 2.40 -6.76 -9.07
CA TRP A 61 1.33 -6.18 -9.85
C TRP A 61 0.67 -4.99 -9.13
N GLU A 62 0.43 -5.14 -7.83
CA GLU A 62 -0.07 -4.08 -6.94
C GLU A 62 0.91 -2.91 -6.83
N MET A 63 2.21 -3.19 -6.65
CA MET A 63 3.27 -2.18 -6.66
C MET A 63 3.29 -1.39 -7.97
N LEU A 64 3.23 -2.10 -9.11
CA LEU A 64 3.30 -1.49 -10.44
C LEU A 64 2.10 -0.59 -10.69
N LEU A 65 0.88 -1.06 -10.46
CA LEU A 65 -0.33 -0.28 -10.71
C LEU A 65 -0.54 0.84 -9.68
N GLY A 66 -0.16 0.62 -8.43
CA GLY A 66 -0.11 1.69 -7.42
C GLY A 66 0.86 2.80 -7.82
N GLY A 67 2.06 2.43 -8.29
CA GLY A 67 3.06 3.37 -8.81
C GLY A 67 2.58 4.12 -10.06
N ILE A 68 2.05 3.42 -11.06
CA ILE A 68 1.51 4.04 -12.29
C ILE A 68 0.31 4.95 -11.97
N GLY A 69 -0.58 4.53 -11.06
CA GLY A 69 -1.71 5.34 -10.63
C GLY A 69 -1.25 6.62 -9.93
N ALA A 70 -0.27 6.51 -9.05
CA ALA A 70 0.34 7.67 -8.40
C ALA A 70 1.03 8.60 -9.42
N ALA A 71 1.78 8.05 -10.38
CA ALA A 71 2.44 8.81 -11.44
C ALA A 71 1.44 9.59 -12.30
N THR A 72 0.39 8.92 -12.78
CA THR A 72 -0.63 9.55 -13.62
C THR A 72 -1.43 10.61 -12.85
N GLY A 73 -1.77 10.34 -11.58
CA GLY A 73 -2.40 11.33 -10.70
C GLY A 73 -1.50 12.55 -10.46
N THR A 74 -0.21 12.34 -10.25
CA THR A 74 0.76 13.42 -10.05
C THR A 74 0.88 14.30 -11.30
N ILE A 75 1.04 13.69 -12.48
CA ILE A 75 1.11 14.43 -13.75
C ILE A 75 -0.17 15.23 -13.96
N ALA A 76 -1.34 14.62 -13.74
CA ALA A 76 -2.62 15.32 -13.84
C ALA A 76 -2.75 16.48 -12.85
N GLY A 77 -2.31 16.30 -11.61
CA GLY A 77 -2.31 17.35 -10.59
C GLY A 77 -1.37 18.51 -10.92
N LEU A 78 -0.19 18.22 -11.47
CA LEU A 78 0.76 19.24 -11.94
C LEU A 78 0.20 20.02 -13.12
N ILE A 79 -0.40 19.33 -14.11
CA ILE A 79 -1.08 19.99 -15.23
C ILE A 79 -2.22 20.87 -14.71
N LEU A 80 -2.94 20.44 -13.68
CA LEU A 80 -4.03 21.23 -13.12
C LEU A 80 -3.52 22.51 -12.44
N ILE A 81 -2.44 22.45 -11.66
CA ILE A 81 -1.95 23.61 -10.90
C ILE A 81 -1.09 24.53 -11.77
N SER A 82 -0.20 23.99 -12.61
CA SER A 82 0.69 24.81 -13.45
C SER A 82 0.05 25.19 -14.78
N GLY A 83 -0.89 24.39 -15.29
CA GLY A 83 -1.56 24.62 -16.58
C GLY A 83 -2.88 25.38 -16.48
N THR A 84 -3.45 25.56 -15.28
CA THR A 84 -4.71 26.28 -15.08
C THR A 84 -4.66 27.12 -13.81
N SER A 85 -5.48 28.17 -13.72
CA SER A 85 -5.63 28.97 -12.49
C SER A 85 -6.40 28.26 -11.37
N PHE A 86 -6.64 26.95 -11.49
CA PHE A 86 -7.40 26.20 -10.47
C PHE A 86 -6.72 26.23 -9.11
N GLY A 87 -5.39 26.16 -9.06
CA GLY A 87 -4.63 26.25 -7.81
C GLY A 87 -4.90 27.57 -7.08
N ASP A 88 -4.88 28.68 -7.81
CA ASP A 88 -5.14 30.03 -7.27
C ASP A 88 -6.58 30.16 -6.76
N TYR A 89 -7.57 29.77 -7.58
CA TYR A 89 -8.97 29.81 -7.17
C TYR A 89 -9.26 28.91 -5.96
N PHE A 90 -8.62 27.75 -5.89
CA PHE A 90 -8.76 26.85 -4.76
C PHE A 90 -8.15 27.45 -3.49
N ALA A 91 -6.97 28.07 -3.60
CA ALA A 91 -6.33 28.77 -2.49
C ALA A 91 -7.16 29.96 -1.97
N ASP A 92 -7.69 30.77 -2.88
CA ASP A 92 -8.58 31.90 -2.54
C ASP A 92 -9.88 31.41 -1.88
N TRP A 93 -10.49 30.36 -2.43
CA TRP A 93 -11.70 29.79 -1.87
C TRP A 93 -11.47 29.25 -0.45
N LEU A 94 -10.34 28.55 -0.23
CA LEU A 94 -10.05 27.91 1.03
C LEU A 94 -9.60 28.91 2.09
N SER A 95 -8.79 29.91 1.73
CA SER A 95 -8.42 31.02 2.63
C SER A 95 -9.63 31.83 3.10
N TRP A 96 -10.67 31.94 2.27
CA TRP A 96 -11.94 32.57 2.65
C TRP A 96 -12.76 31.74 3.64
N HIS A 97 -12.78 30.40 3.50
CA HIS A 97 -13.65 29.52 4.30
C HIS A 97 -12.99 28.94 5.56
N LEU A 98 -11.66 28.82 5.59
CA LEU A 98 -10.90 28.22 6.68
C LEU A 98 -10.05 29.17 7.56
N PRO A 99 -10.28 30.49 7.63
CA PRO A 99 -9.40 31.39 8.41
C PRO A 99 -9.44 31.08 9.92
N LEU A 100 -10.47 30.38 10.40
CA LEU A 100 -10.62 30.03 11.82
C LEU A 100 -9.84 28.76 12.23
N LEU A 101 -9.51 27.88 11.29
CA LEU A 101 -8.83 26.61 11.56
C LEU A 101 -7.31 26.72 11.43
N LEU A 102 -6.82 27.56 10.52
CA LEU A 102 -5.39 27.73 10.21
C LEU A 102 -5.10 29.18 9.76
N PRO A 103 -4.96 30.14 10.72
CA PRO A 103 -4.84 31.57 10.41
C PRO A 103 -3.49 31.98 9.81
N ASP A 104 -2.44 31.19 9.97
CA ASP A 104 -1.05 31.54 9.58
C ASP A 104 -0.51 30.72 8.39
N VAL A 105 -1.37 30.08 7.59
CA VAL A 105 -0.93 29.25 6.45
C VAL A 105 -0.78 30.09 5.18
N GLU A 106 0.42 30.11 4.61
CA GLU A 106 0.72 30.81 3.36
C GLU A 106 -0.16 30.32 2.19
N SER A 107 -0.52 31.23 1.28
CA SER A 107 -1.39 30.91 0.13
C SER A 107 -0.82 29.80 -0.78
N THR A 108 0.50 29.73 -0.88
CA THR A 108 1.27 28.72 -1.63
C THR A 108 1.00 27.29 -1.15
N VAL A 109 0.74 27.10 0.16
CA VAL A 109 0.40 25.80 0.74
C VAL A 109 -0.93 25.29 0.18
N TRP A 110 -1.91 26.18 0.03
CA TRP A 110 -3.23 25.83 -0.47
C TRP A 110 -3.23 25.54 -1.98
N GLN A 111 -2.43 26.27 -2.75
CA GLN A 111 -2.30 26.09 -4.20
C GLN A 111 -1.80 24.68 -4.60
N VAL A 112 -0.91 24.09 -3.80
CA VAL A 112 -0.29 22.79 -4.08
C VAL A 112 -1.10 21.61 -3.54
N MET A 113 -2.01 21.83 -2.59
CA MET A 113 -2.82 20.74 -2.04
C MET A 113 -3.61 19.92 -3.09
N PRO A 114 -4.17 20.50 -4.17
CA PRO A 114 -4.78 19.74 -5.26
C PRO A 114 -3.84 18.72 -5.92
N LEU A 115 -2.53 18.97 -5.99
CA LEU A 115 -1.55 18.02 -6.52
C LEU A 115 -1.57 16.74 -5.70
N PHE A 116 -1.45 16.88 -4.39
CA PHE A 116 -1.46 15.78 -3.44
C PHE A 116 -2.80 15.04 -3.46
N ALA A 117 -3.92 15.78 -3.53
CA ALA A 117 -5.24 15.20 -3.63
C ALA A 117 -5.38 14.30 -4.87
N ILE A 118 -4.97 14.79 -6.05
CA ILE A 118 -5.09 14.04 -7.31
C ILE A 118 -4.09 12.91 -7.39
N ALA A 119 -2.87 13.08 -6.86
CA ALA A 119 -1.91 11.99 -6.71
C ALA A 119 -2.45 10.89 -5.78
N GLY A 120 -3.09 11.25 -4.67
CA GLY A 120 -3.76 10.34 -3.75
C GLY A 120 -4.92 9.59 -4.41
N LEU A 121 -5.76 10.29 -5.18
CA LEU A 121 -6.81 9.70 -6.00
C LEU A 121 -6.24 8.68 -6.98
N GLY A 122 -5.21 9.06 -7.73
CA GLY A 122 -4.55 8.20 -8.70
C GLY A 122 -3.94 6.97 -8.06
N THR A 123 -3.29 7.12 -6.90
CA THR A 123 -2.72 5.99 -6.15
C THR A 123 -3.82 5.02 -5.70
N GLY A 124 -4.91 5.54 -5.13
CA GLY A 124 -6.04 4.72 -4.69
C GLY A 124 -6.73 4.00 -5.85
N TRP A 125 -6.85 4.65 -7.00
CA TRP A 125 -7.41 4.03 -8.19
C TRP A 125 -6.46 2.96 -8.76
N GLY A 126 -5.16 3.22 -8.80
CA GLY A 126 -4.14 2.27 -9.24
C GLY A 126 -4.16 0.99 -8.40
N LEU A 127 -4.11 1.12 -7.08
CA LEU A 127 -4.18 -0.01 -6.16
C LEU A 127 -5.51 -0.77 -6.27
N THR A 128 -6.65 -0.08 -6.37
CA THR A 128 -7.95 -0.77 -6.52
C THR A 128 -8.12 -1.47 -7.87
N LEU A 129 -7.52 -0.96 -8.94
CA LEU A 129 -7.53 -1.59 -10.27
C LEU A 129 -6.69 -2.87 -10.31
N ALA A 130 -5.58 -2.90 -9.56
CA ALA A 130 -4.78 -4.11 -9.41
C ALA A 130 -5.63 -5.26 -8.86
N GLY A 131 -6.45 -4.97 -7.84
CA GLY A 131 -7.50 -5.89 -7.40
C GLY A 131 -6.97 -7.19 -6.78
N GLY A 132 -5.70 -7.21 -6.41
CA GLY A 132 -5.01 -8.21 -5.59
C GLY A 132 -5.44 -8.15 -4.12
N PHE A 133 -4.85 -9.00 -3.29
CA PHE A 133 -5.17 -9.13 -1.85
C PHE A 133 -6.66 -9.37 -1.52
N ARG A 134 -7.47 -9.77 -2.51
CA ARG A 134 -8.92 -9.95 -2.41
C ARG A 134 -9.69 -8.69 -1.96
N GLN A 135 -9.20 -7.51 -2.31
CA GLN A 135 -9.86 -6.25 -2.00
C GLN A 135 -11.24 -6.11 -2.68
N GLU A 136 -12.19 -5.47 -2.00
CA GLU A 136 -13.47 -5.08 -2.59
C GLU A 136 -13.25 -3.90 -3.52
N ARG A 137 -13.03 -4.15 -4.83
CA ARG A 137 -12.74 -3.16 -5.88
C ARG A 137 -13.68 -1.94 -5.89
N ARG A 138 -13.44 -1.00 -4.98
CA ARG A 138 -14.24 0.21 -4.72
C ARG A 138 -13.39 1.45 -5.05
N PRO A 139 -13.12 1.71 -6.34
CA PRO A 139 -12.17 2.76 -6.75
C PRO A 139 -12.59 4.15 -6.27
N LEU A 140 -13.90 4.40 -6.17
CA LEU A 140 -14.42 5.69 -5.71
C LEU A 140 -14.09 5.93 -4.22
N ILE A 141 -14.30 4.92 -3.37
CA ILE A 141 -14.03 5.04 -1.92
C ILE A 141 -12.51 5.13 -1.69
N ALA A 142 -11.73 4.29 -2.37
CA ALA A 142 -10.26 4.34 -2.26
C ALA A 142 -9.69 5.66 -2.77
N GLY A 143 -10.22 6.19 -3.88
CA GLY A 143 -9.80 7.49 -4.41
C GLY A 143 -10.13 8.65 -3.48
N LEU A 144 -11.35 8.69 -2.91
CA LEU A 144 -11.73 9.71 -1.92
C LEU A 144 -10.86 9.64 -0.65
N MET A 145 -10.59 8.43 -0.17
CA MET A 145 -9.71 8.24 0.98
C MET A 145 -8.25 8.61 0.64
N GLY A 146 -7.81 8.37 -0.60
CA GLY A 146 -6.52 8.82 -1.10
C GLY A 146 -6.40 10.34 -1.13
N ILE A 147 -7.43 11.04 -1.63
CA ILE A 147 -7.52 12.51 -1.57
C ILE A 147 -7.34 12.96 -0.12
N PHE A 148 -8.17 12.43 0.78
CA PHE A 148 -8.15 12.83 2.19
C PHE A 148 -6.80 12.58 2.86
N GLY A 149 -6.24 11.39 2.69
CA GLY A 149 -4.95 11.03 3.27
C GLY A 149 -3.81 11.91 2.74
N TYR A 150 -3.69 12.06 1.42
CA TYR A 150 -2.59 12.82 0.85
C TYR A 150 -2.70 14.32 1.14
N SER A 151 -3.93 14.86 1.17
CA SER A 151 -4.16 16.25 1.59
C SER A 151 -3.74 16.50 3.05
N ILE A 152 -4.09 15.60 3.97
CA ILE A 152 -3.63 15.72 5.37
C ILE A 152 -2.11 15.56 5.46
N GLY A 153 -1.55 14.60 4.73
CA GLY A 153 -0.11 14.39 4.65
C GLY A 153 0.60 15.67 4.19
N TRP A 154 0.06 16.37 3.19
CA TRP A 154 0.58 17.66 2.73
C TRP A 154 0.57 18.74 3.80
N LEU A 155 -0.51 18.88 4.56
CA LEU A 155 -0.57 19.87 5.65
C LEU A 155 0.51 19.60 6.71
N ILE A 156 0.70 18.34 7.09
CA ILE A 156 1.72 17.96 8.08
C ILE A 156 3.13 18.13 7.48
N TRP A 157 3.29 17.89 6.18
CA TRP A 157 4.55 18.15 5.47
C TRP A 157 4.95 19.61 5.60
N GLN A 158 4.02 20.53 5.34
CA GLN A 158 4.29 21.97 5.38
C GLN A 158 4.73 22.44 6.76
N GLU A 159 4.05 21.98 7.81
CA GLU A 159 4.50 22.22 9.18
C GLU A 159 5.91 21.64 9.42
N SER A 160 6.18 20.44 8.90
CA SER A 160 7.50 19.79 9.06
C SER A 160 8.63 20.55 8.38
N VAL A 161 8.37 21.20 7.23
CA VAL A 161 9.31 22.09 6.53
C VAL A 161 9.56 23.34 7.38
N SER A 162 8.50 23.99 7.87
CA SER A 162 8.60 25.20 8.69
C SER A 162 9.45 25.02 9.95
N TYR A 163 9.41 23.84 10.57
CA TYR A 163 10.23 23.52 11.75
C TYR A 163 11.59 22.87 11.44
N ALA A 164 11.97 22.74 10.16
CA ALA A 164 13.19 22.03 9.72
C ALA A 164 13.28 20.57 10.25
N LEU A 165 12.13 19.90 10.39
CA LEU A 165 12.01 18.53 10.92
C LEU A 165 11.67 17.50 9.85
N ILE A 166 11.76 17.86 8.57
CA ILE A 166 11.30 17.05 7.44
C ILE A 166 11.90 15.64 7.41
N GLU A 167 13.21 15.48 7.62
CA GLU A 167 13.86 14.15 7.65
C GLU A 167 13.28 13.24 8.74
N ARG A 168 12.93 13.84 9.89
CA ARG A 168 12.41 13.12 11.06
C ARG A 168 10.94 12.79 10.94
N LEU A 169 10.18 13.67 10.30
CA LEU A 169 8.72 13.56 10.19
C LEU A 169 8.25 12.95 8.87
N LEU A 170 9.14 12.75 7.89
CA LEU A 170 8.83 12.14 6.59
C LEU A 170 8.08 10.80 6.73
N GLY A 171 8.53 9.94 7.66
CA GLY A 171 7.86 8.68 7.93
C GLY A 171 6.45 8.85 8.50
N VAL A 172 6.25 9.86 9.35
CA VAL A 172 4.95 10.16 9.95
C VAL A 172 4.00 10.71 8.90
N VAL A 173 4.47 11.65 8.07
CA VAL A 173 3.68 12.23 6.97
C VAL A 173 3.20 11.15 6.01
N THR A 174 4.12 10.28 5.56
CA THR A 174 3.78 9.21 4.62
C THR A 174 2.87 8.16 5.27
N ALA A 175 3.08 7.81 6.53
CA ALA A 175 2.19 6.91 7.27
C ALA A 175 0.76 7.47 7.40
N ILE A 176 0.62 8.77 7.70
CA ILE A 176 -0.69 9.43 7.79
C ILE A 176 -1.35 9.50 6.42
N ALA A 177 -0.60 9.77 5.36
CA ALA A 177 -1.14 9.77 3.99
C ALA A 177 -1.67 8.39 3.57
N VAL A 178 -0.94 7.32 3.90
CA VAL A 178 -1.30 5.94 3.55
C VAL A 178 -2.45 5.39 4.40
N THR A 179 -2.65 5.88 5.62
CA THR A 179 -3.63 5.33 6.55
C THR A 179 -5.07 5.39 6.00
N PRO A 180 -5.62 6.55 5.60
CA PRO A 180 -6.94 6.61 4.99
C PRO A 180 -7.00 5.81 3.68
N LEU A 181 -5.98 5.94 2.83
CA LEU A 181 -5.90 5.23 1.55
C LEU A 181 -6.08 3.72 1.74
N ALA A 182 -5.30 3.10 2.64
CA ALA A 182 -5.36 1.67 2.91
C ALA A 182 -6.70 1.23 3.51
N LEU A 183 -7.34 2.07 4.35
CA LEU A 183 -8.70 1.83 4.83
C LEU A 183 -9.73 1.87 3.69
N GLY A 184 -9.52 2.75 2.71
CA GLY A 184 -10.40 2.91 1.55
C GLY A 184 -10.37 1.76 0.54
N LEU A 185 -9.33 0.91 0.58
CA LEU A 185 -9.18 -0.22 -0.36
C LEU A 185 -10.20 -1.35 -0.13
N GLY A 186 -10.84 -1.41 1.04
CA GLY A 186 -11.82 -2.47 1.33
C GLY A 186 -11.18 -3.85 1.45
N LEU A 187 -10.05 -3.93 2.16
CA LEU A 187 -9.33 -5.19 2.37
C LEU A 187 -10.12 -6.16 3.26
N PRO A 188 -10.08 -7.47 2.98
CA PRO A 188 -10.93 -8.44 3.65
C PRO A 188 -10.34 -8.92 4.99
N SER A 189 -11.08 -8.75 6.09
CA SER A 189 -10.68 -9.17 7.45
C SER A 189 -9.36 -8.53 7.93
N HIS A 190 -9.19 -8.30 9.24
CA HIS A 190 -7.99 -7.66 9.80
C HIS A 190 -7.58 -6.34 9.11
N TYR A 191 -8.55 -5.56 8.60
CA TYR A 191 -8.29 -4.35 7.81
C TYR A 191 -7.44 -3.31 8.55
N LEU A 192 -7.57 -3.23 9.88
CA LEU A 192 -6.72 -2.39 10.73
C LEU A 192 -5.27 -2.85 10.75
N VAL A 193 -5.01 -4.16 10.74
CA VAL A 193 -3.65 -4.70 10.67
C VAL A 193 -3.03 -4.41 9.31
N HIS A 194 -3.81 -4.57 8.23
CA HIS A 194 -3.36 -4.19 6.90
C HIS A 194 -2.99 -2.72 6.80
N THR A 195 -3.86 -1.87 7.32
CA THR A 195 -3.64 -0.42 7.36
C THR A 195 -2.41 -0.06 8.20
N LEU A 196 -2.28 -0.63 9.40
CA LEU A 196 -1.16 -0.35 10.29
C LEU A 196 0.17 -0.80 9.69
N VAL A 197 0.23 -2.00 9.12
CA VAL A 197 1.45 -2.52 8.47
C VAL A 197 1.78 -1.73 7.21
N ALA A 198 0.78 -1.32 6.43
CA ALA A 198 0.98 -0.47 5.26
C ALA A 198 1.53 0.90 5.66
N ALA A 199 0.89 1.58 6.61
CA ALA A 199 1.30 2.89 7.08
C ALA A 199 2.68 2.86 7.74
N ALA A 200 2.90 1.95 8.69
CA ALA A 200 4.19 1.81 9.39
C ALA A 200 5.30 1.34 8.44
N GLY A 201 5.00 0.40 7.54
CA GLY A 201 5.94 -0.09 6.55
C GLY A 201 6.37 1.00 5.57
N THR A 202 5.41 1.72 4.98
CA THR A 202 5.73 2.83 4.08
C THR A 202 6.49 3.93 4.81
N GLY A 203 6.05 4.33 6.00
CA GLY A 203 6.73 5.37 6.79
C GLY A 203 8.15 5.00 7.21
N THR A 204 8.37 3.74 7.61
CA THR A 204 9.72 3.25 7.97
C THR A 204 10.65 3.18 6.76
N ILE A 205 10.14 2.76 5.60
CA ILE A 205 10.91 2.78 4.35
C ILE A 205 11.33 4.21 4.02
N PHE A 206 10.40 5.16 3.98
CA PHE A 206 10.73 6.56 3.65
C PHE A 206 11.67 7.21 4.67
N SER A 207 11.50 6.94 5.97
CA SER A 207 12.43 7.41 7.00
C SER A 207 13.83 6.81 6.81
N GLY A 208 13.91 5.53 6.47
CA GLY A 208 15.17 4.86 6.17
C GLY A 208 15.85 5.44 4.93
N LEU A 209 15.10 5.76 3.87
CA LEU A 209 15.62 6.40 2.68
C LEU A 209 16.17 7.80 2.97
N ALA A 210 15.49 8.60 3.79
CA ALA A 210 15.99 9.90 4.22
C ALA A 210 17.26 9.75 5.08
N TRP A 211 17.26 8.83 6.05
CA TRP A 211 18.42 8.59 6.91
C TRP A 211 19.66 8.11 6.15
N LEU A 212 19.46 7.33 5.07
CA LEU A 212 20.54 6.89 4.18
C LEU A 212 21.00 7.97 3.18
N GLY A 213 20.38 9.15 3.18
CA GLY A 213 20.70 10.23 2.24
C GLY A 213 20.27 9.95 0.80
N LEU A 214 19.38 8.97 0.58
CA LEU A 214 18.85 8.64 -0.75
C LEU A 214 17.74 9.60 -1.19
N LEU A 215 17.12 10.30 -0.24
CA LEU A 215 16.22 11.43 -0.46
C LEU A 215 16.87 12.68 0.17
N PRO A 216 17.66 13.46 -0.60
CA PRO A 216 18.28 14.69 -0.11
C PRO A 216 17.21 15.69 0.37
N VAL A 217 17.49 16.42 1.45
CA VAL A 217 16.57 17.43 1.99
C VAL A 217 16.29 18.55 1.00
N ASP A 218 17.32 18.99 0.27
CA ASP A 218 17.20 20.02 -0.76
C ASP A 218 16.22 19.60 -1.87
N MET A 219 16.16 18.30 -2.18
CA MET A 219 15.14 17.74 -3.07
C MET A 219 13.77 17.79 -2.40
N LEU A 220 13.62 17.28 -1.17
CA LEU A 220 12.32 17.24 -0.48
C LEU A 220 11.66 18.60 -0.28
N ILE A 221 12.44 19.66 -0.09
CA ILE A 221 11.92 21.02 0.10
C ILE A 221 11.43 21.61 -1.22
N ASN A 222 12.14 21.39 -2.33
CA ASN A 222 11.90 22.10 -3.59
C ASN A 222 11.03 21.33 -4.61
N ILE A 223 10.82 20.02 -4.43
CA ILE A 223 10.15 19.20 -5.46
C ILE A 223 8.72 19.65 -5.77
N PHE A 224 8.02 20.32 -4.85
CA PHE A 224 6.61 20.70 -5.05
C PHE A 224 6.40 22.15 -5.48
N SER A 225 7.46 22.88 -5.83
CA SER A 225 7.38 24.27 -6.31
C SER A 225 6.86 24.32 -7.75
N ALA A 226 5.54 24.51 -7.89
CA ALA A 226 4.87 24.54 -9.19
C ALA A 226 5.24 25.74 -10.10
N SER A 227 5.87 26.79 -9.56
CA SER A 227 6.10 28.05 -10.29
C SER A 227 7.39 28.07 -11.14
N GLU A 228 8.33 27.16 -10.91
CA GLU A 228 9.62 27.12 -11.63
C GLU A 228 9.87 25.76 -12.29
N ALA A 229 8.80 25.10 -12.75
CA ALA A 229 8.77 23.70 -13.20
C ALA A 229 9.90 23.33 -14.18
N SER A 230 11.05 22.93 -13.62
CA SER A 230 12.10 22.29 -14.36
C SER A 230 11.68 20.84 -14.65
N LEU A 231 12.10 20.28 -15.78
CA LEU A 231 11.85 18.86 -16.07
C LEU A 231 12.38 17.94 -14.96
N VAL A 232 13.40 18.40 -14.23
CA VAL A 232 14.01 17.68 -13.12
C VAL A 232 13.06 17.61 -11.93
N ASP A 233 12.42 18.72 -11.55
CA ASP A 233 11.45 18.76 -10.44
C ASP A 233 10.19 17.93 -10.75
N LEU A 234 9.75 17.94 -12.01
CA LEU A 234 8.68 17.07 -12.49
C LEU A 234 9.04 15.59 -12.29
N ILE A 235 10.22 15.17 -12.73
CA ILE A 235 10.68 13.78 -12.60
C ILE A 235 10.75 13.39 -11.12
N TYR A 236 11.29 14.26 -10.27
CA TYR A 236 11.39 14.00 -8.84
C TYR A 236 10.05 13.90 -8.13
N THR A 237 9.10 14.78 -8.46
CA THR A 237 7.73 14.74 -7.93
C THR A 237 7.02 13.45 -8.31
N VAL A 238 7.08 13.10 -9.61
CA VAL A 238 6.48 11.87 -10.12
C VAL A 238 7.14 10.65 -9.50
N ALA A 239 8.47 10.64 -9.38
CA ALA A 239 9.22 9.55 -8.75
C ALA A 239 8.85 9.40 -7.27
N PHE A 240 8.70 10.50 -6.53
CA PHE A 240 8.33 10.49 -5.11
C PHE A 240 6.96 9.83 -4.90
N PHE A 241 5.92 10.29 -5.61
CA PHE A 241 4.58 9.71 -5.47
C PHE A 241 4.51 8.28 -6.03
N SER A 242 5.22 7.99 -7.12
CA SER A 242 5.32 6.62 -7.64
C SER A 242 5.93 5.67 -6.63
N LEU A 243 7.02 6.09 -5.97
CA LEU A 243 7.67 5.33 -4.91
C LEU A 243 6.73 5.14 -3.72
N LEU A 244 5.94 6.16 -3.37
CA LEU A 244 4.93 6.07 -2.31
C LEU A 244 3.84 5.03 -2.65
N GLY A 245 3.36 5.01 -3.89
CA GLY A 245 2.42 3.99 -4.37
C GLY A 245 3.02 2.58 -4.37
N ILE A 246 4.25 2.43 -4.87
CA ILE A 246 4.98 1.16 -4.91
C ILE A 246 5.20 0.61 -3.50
N THR A 247 5.73 1.42 -2.59
CA THR A 247 6.00 1.01 -1.20
C THR A 247 4.72 0.66 -0.46
N THR A 248 3.64 1.41 -0.68
CA THR A 248 2.32 1.08 -0.13
C THR A 248 1.83 -0.28 -0.63
N GLY A 249 1.90 -0.55 -1.93
CA GLY A 249 1.56 -1.86 -2.51
C GLY A 249 2.42 -3.00 -1.94
N LEU A 250 3.72 -2.77 -1.76
CA LEU A 250 4.65 -3.72 -1.14
C LEU A 250 4.25 -4.03 0.30
N CYS A 251 4.02 -3.01 1.13
CA CYS A 251 3.68 -3.18 2.54
C CYS A 251 2.30 -3.85 2.72
N LEU A 252 1.35 -3.58 1.82
CA LEU A 252 0.09 -4.31 1.74
C LEU A 252 0.31 -5.80 1.43
N GLY A 253 1.18 -6.11 0.47
CA GLY A 253 1.55 -7.49 0.15
C GLY A 253 2.21 -8.23 1.31
N VAL A 254 3.15 -7.58 2.00
CA VAL A 254 3.78 -8.11 3.23
C VAL A 254 2.71 -8.38 4.30
N SER A 255 1.79 -7.44 4.49
CA SER A 255 0.71 -7.61 5.48
C SER A 255 -0.20 -8.80 5.14
N TYR A 256 -0.61 -8.91 3.87
CA TYR A 256 -1.54 -9.94 3.41
C TYR A 256 -0.95 -11.35 3.35
N TYR A 257 0.29 -11.49 2.85
CA TYR A 257 0.91 -12.79 2.65
C TYR A 257 1.79 -13.27 3.82
N VAL A 258 2.26 -12.37 4.68
CA VAL A 258 3.15 -12.72 5.80
C VAL A 258 2.47 -12.48 7.14
N VAL A 259 2.08 -11.23 7.43
CA VAL A 259 1.63 -10.85 8.79
C VAL A 259 0.30 -11.51 9.17
N VAL A 260 -0.74 -11.35 8.35
CA VAL A 260 -2.07 -11.90 8.66
C VAL A 260 -2.08 -13.43 8.74
N PRO A 261 -1.39 -14.19 7.85
CA PRO A 261 -1.28 -15.64 8.01
C PRO A 261 -0.60 -16.07 9.32
N ILE A 262 0.40 -15.33 9.79
CA ILE A 262 1.03 -15.59 11.09
C ILE A 262 0.05 -15.30 12.23
N LEU A 263 -0.66 -14.18 12.19
CA LEU A 263 -1.68 -13.82 13.21
C LEU A 263 -2.80 -14.85 13.29
N ARG A 264 -3.27 -15.36 12.15
CA ARG A 264 -4.26 -16.46 12.10
C ARG A 264 -3.74 -17.74 12.75
N ARG A 265 -2.45 -18.05 12.60
CA ARG A 265 -1.81 -19.19 13.28
C ARG A 265 -1.71 -18.98 14.80
N LEU A 266 -1.62 -17.74 15.25
CA LEU A 266 -1.63 -17.37 16.67
C LEU A 266 -3.05 -17.33 17.28
N GLY A 267 -4.08 -17.67 16.49
CA GLY A 267 -5.47 -17.76 16.95
C GLY A 267 -6.27 -16.47 16.78
N TRP A 268 -5.73 -15.45 16.11
CA TRP A 268 -6.46 -14.24 15.77
C TRP A 268 -7.32 -14.49 14.51
N ASN A 269 -8.64 -14.54 14.68
CA ASN A 269 -9.61 -14.76 13.60
C ASN A 269 -10.41 -13.50 13.29
#